data_AF-A0A835LU17-F1
#
_entry.id   AF-A0A835LU17-F1
#
_cell.length_a   1.000
_cell.length_b   1.000
_cell.length_c   1.000
_cell.angle_alpha   90.00
_cell.angle_beta   90.00
_cell.angle_gamma   90.00
#
_symmetry.space_group_name_H-M   'P 1'
#
loop_
_entity.id
_entity.type
_entity.pdbx_description
1 polymer ?
#
loop_
_entity_poly.entity_id
_entity_poly.type
_entity_poly.pdbx_seq_one_letter_code
_entity_poly.pdbx_strand_id
1 'polypeptide(L)' 'MFLIQPFKSLKIPTHTIACCGTGTVELSYLCNGNNPFTCKDASKYVFWDSMHPTEKLYHIVADQLIKTTLAEFL' A
#
# COMPACT_ATOMS: atom_id res chain seq x y z
N MET A 1 -14.32 -8.08 7.19
CA MET A 1 -14.49 -8.71 5.86
C MET A 1 -15.15 -7.74 4.89
N PHE A 2 -14.65 -6.51 4.77
CA PHE A 2 -15.10 -5.56 3.75
C PHE A 2 -13.86 -4.93 3.13
N LEU A 3 -13.89 -4.76 1.80
CA LEU A 3 -12.85 -4.18 0.93
C LEU A 3 -11.72 -5.11 0.42
N ILE A 4 -12.02 -6.36 0.02
CA ILE A 4 -11.05 -7.16 -0.80
C ILE A 4 -11.54 -7.38 -2.26
N GLN A 5 -12.78 -7.03 -2.57
CA GLN A 5 -13.46 -7.59 -3.76
C GLN A 5 -13.33 -6.86 -5.11
N PRO A 6 -12.56 -5.75 -5.27
CA PRO A 6 -12.01 -5.37 -6.57
C PRO A 6 -10.50 -5.64 -6.71
N PHE A 7 -9.78 -5.99 -5.64
CA PHE A 7 -8.31 -5.92 -5.62
C PHE A 7 -7.58 -7.15 -6.18
N LYS A 8 -8.29 -8.24 -6.48
CA LYS A 8 -7.68 -9.51 -6.94
C LYS A 8 -7.25 -9.49 -8.42
N SER A 9 -7.84 -8.62 -9.24
CA SER A 9 -7.48 -8.45 -10.66
C SER A 9 -6.26 -7.55 -10.86
N LEU A 10 -6.01 -6.64 -9.92
CA LEU A 10 -4.82 -5.80 -9.89
C LEU A 10 -3.68 -6.61 -9.26
N LYS A 11 -2.48 -6.58 -9.86
CA LYS A 11 -1.27 -7.26 -9.34
C LYS A 11 -0.73 -6.57 -8.08
N ILE A 12 -1.56 -6.50 -7.04
CA ILE A 12 -1.30 -5.81 -5.78
C ILE A 12 -0.44 -6.70 -4.87
N PRO A 13 0.47 -6.14 -4.06
CA PRO A 13 1.22 -6.91 -3.09
C PRO A 13 0.28 -7.61 -2.08
N THR A 14 0.64 -8.80 -1.58
CA THR A 14 -0.33 -9.66 -0.86
C THR A 14 -0.12 -9.74 0.66
N HIS A 15 0.87 -9.03 1.21
CA HIS A 15 1.12 -9.05 2.64
C HIS A 15 -0.02 -8.37 3.41
N THR A 16 -0.58 -9.08 4.39
CA THR A 16 -1.71 -8.62 5.23
C THR A 16 -1.27 -7.74 6.40
N ILE A 17 0.03 -7.71 6.69
CA ILE A 17 0.67 -6.78 7.64
C ILE A 17 1.26 -5.59 6.87
N ALA A 18 1.38 -4.43 7.52
CA ALA A 18 2.07 -3.28 6.95
C ALA A 18 3.60 -3.48 6.94
N CYS A 19 4.32 -2.69 6.13
CA CYS A 19 5.79 -2.73 6.06
C CYS A 19 6.42 -2.27 7.39
N CYS A 20 5.90 -1.20 7.97
CA CYS A 20 6.20 -0.76 9.31
C CYS A 20 5.07 -1.20 10.23
N GLY A 21 5.39 -2.05 11.19
CA GLY A 21 4.47 -2.34 12.27
C GLY A 21 4.72 -3.68 12.93
N THR A 22 4.60 -3.67 14.25
CA THR A 22 4.54 -4.89 15.08
C THR A 22 3.11 -5.45 15.19
N GLY A 23 2.10 -4.68 14.74
CA GLY A 23 0.67 -4.96 14.97
C GLY A 23 0.00 -4.01 15.97
N THR A 24 0.74 -3.07 16.56
CA THR A 24 0.22 -1.95 17.37
C THR A 24 0.16 -0.63 16.57
N VAL A 25 -0.44 0.44 17.12
CA VAL A 25 -0.52 1.75 16.45
C VAL A 25 0.89 2.28 16.16
N GLU A 26 1.30 2.23 14.89
CA GLU A 26 2.58 2.76 14.40
C GLU A 26 2.29 3.67 13.20
N LEU A 27 2.63 4.95 13.36
CA LEU A 27 2.31 6.04 12.45
C LEU A 27 3.44 7.05 12.43
N SER A 28 3.65 7.68 11.27
CA SER A 28 4.56 8.83 11.12
C SER A 28 5.99 8.51 11.60
N TYR A 29 6.56 9.32 12.49
CA TYR A 29 7.96 9.24 12.94
C TYR A 29 8.39 7.87 13.49
N LEU A 30 7.45 7.09 14.05
CA LEU A 30 7.74 5.73 14.52
C LEU A 30 8.12 4.78 13.37
N CYS A 31 7.65 5.07 12.16
CA CYS A 31 7.93 4.32 10.94
C CYS A 31 9.02 4.99 10.11
N ASN A 32 10.24 4.50 10.24
CA ASN A 32 11.39 4.98 9.48
C ASN A 32 12.42 3.86 9.26
N GLY A 33 13.41 4.09 8.39
CA GLY A 33 14.41 3.09 8.04
C GLY A 33 15.32 2.60 9.19
N ASN A 34 15.35 3.30 10.33
CA ASN A 34 16.12 2.90 11.50
C ASN A 34 15.30 2.05 12.48
N ASN A 35 13.98 1.94 12.29
CA ASN A 35 13.15 1.09 13.14
C ASN A 35 13.36 -0.39 12.75
N PRO A 36 13.76 -1.27 13.69
CA PRO A 36 14.02 -2.69 13.41
C PRO A 36 12.77 -3.46 12.93
N PHE A 37 11.58 -2.93 13.15
CA PHE A 37 10.30 -3.49 12.71
C PHE A 37 9.83 -2.94 11.36
N THR A 38 10.64 -2.11 10.69
CA THR A 38 10.38 -1.69 9.32
C THR A 38 10.94 -2.71 8.34
N CYS A 39 10.11 -3.10 7.37
CA CYS A 39 10.49 -4.05 6.34
C CYS A 39 11.63 -3.52 5.46
N LYS A 40 12.43 -4.43 4.87
CA LYS A 40 13.53 -4.04 3.97
C LYS A 40 13.07 -3.57 2.60
N ASP A 41 11.87 -3.95 2.18
CA ASP A 41 11.36 -3.72 0.83
C ASP A 41 9.86 -3.44 0.88
N ALA A 42 9.50 -2.15 0.91
CA ALA A 42 8.12 -1.69 0.96
C ALA A 42 7.32 -2.06 -0.31
N SER A 43 7.98 -2.36 -1.43
CA SER A 43 7.29 -2.74 -2.69
C SER A 43 6.58 -4.10 -2.61
N LYS A 44 6.80 -4.85 -1.53
CA LYS A 44 6.12 -6.13 -1.27
C LYS A 44 4.89 -5.97 -0.39
N TYR A 45 4.61 -4.77 0.10
CA TYR A 45 3.53 -4.52 1.06
C TYR A 45 2.48 -3.59 0.45
N VAL A 46 1.22 -3.79 0.85
CA VAL A 46 0.12 -2.90 0.46
C VAL A 46 0.22 -1.58 1.22
N PHE A 47 0.49 -1.69 2.51
CA PHE A 47 0.55 -0.57 3.45
C PHE A 47 1.98 -0.32 3.93
N TRP A 48 2.35 0.96 3.98
CA TRP A 48 3.58 1.41 4.62
C TRP A 48 3.42 1.35 6.14
N ASP A 49 2.36 1.95 6.67
CA ASP A 49 2.00 1.96 8.08
C ASP A 49 0.48 1.70 8.25
N SER A 50 -0.08 1.94 9.44
CA SER A 50 -1.51 1.67 9.69
C SER A 50 -2.51 2.56 8.94
N MET A 51 -2.07 3.64 8.27
CA MET A 51 -2.95 4.56 7.53
C MET A 51 -2.50 4.82 6.08
N HIS A 52 -1.22 4.71 5.77
CA HIS A 52 -0.65 5.08 4.48
C HIS A 52 -0.34 3.84 3.63
N PRO A 53 -0.83 3.79 2.37
CA PRO A 53 -0.35 2.85 1.36
C PRO A 53 1.15 3.00 1.06
N THR A 54 1.75 1.95 0.49
CA THR A 54 3.09 2.05 -0.09
C THR A 54 3.04 2.78 -1.42
N GLU A 55 4.18 3.33 -1.83
CA GLU A 55 4.34 3.99 -3.15
C GLU A 55 3.89 3.08 -4.30
N LYS A 56 4.19 1.79 -4.24
CA LYS A 56 3.78 0.82 -5.27
C LYS A 56 2.26 0.72 -5.38
N LEU A 57 1.53 0.71 -4.27
CA LEU A 57 0.07 0.69 -4.34
C LEU A 57 -0.47 1.98 -4.96
N TYR A 58 0.11 3.13 -4.59
CA TYR A 58 -0.25 4.41 -5.22
C TYR A 58 -0.05 4.40 -6.73
N HIS A 59 1.09 3.89 -7.23
CA HIS A 59 1.33 3.76 -8.68
C HIS A 59 0.29 2.87 -9.37
N ILE A 60 -0.04 1.71 -8.79
CA ILE A 60 -1.05 0.80 -9.36
C ILE A 60 -2.42 1.48 -9.43
N VAL A 61 -2.82 2.19 -8.37
CA VAL A 61 -4.10 2.90 -8.33
C VAL A 61 -4.11 4.06 -9.34
N ALA A 62 -3.04 4.85 -9.39
CA ALA A 62 -2.91 5.96 -10.34
C ALA A 62 -2.99 5.46 -11.79
N ASP A 63 -2.21 4.42 -12.14
CA ASP A 63 -2.24 3.81 -13.48
C ASP A 63 -3.64 3.32 -13.87
N GLN A 64 -4.37 2.73 -12.92
CA GLN A 64 -5.73 2.27 -13.16
C GLN A 64 -6.66 3.45 -13.42
N LEU A 65 -6.61 4.49 -12.58
CA LEU A 65 -7.45 5.69 -12.71
C LEU A 65 -7.18 6.45 -14.02
N ILE A 66 -5.92 6.55 -14.43
CA ILE A 66 -5.56 7.15 -15.71
C ILE A 66 -6.16 6.34 -16.88
N LYS A 67 -6.11 5.01 -16.82
CA LYS A 67 -6.66 4.15 -17.89
C LYS A 67 -8.18 4.15 -17.94
N THR A 68 -8.86 4.23 -16.79
CA THR A 68 -10.32 4.10 -16.74
C THR A 68 -11.05 5.42 -16.74
N THR A 69 -10.52 6.43 -16.05
CA THR A 69 -11.24 7.68 -15.79
C THR A 69 -10.73 8.81 -16.67
N LEU A 70 -9.41 8.99 -16.81
CA LEU A 70 -8.90 10.03 -17.70
C LEU A 70 -9.22 9.73 -19.17
N ALA A 71 -9.32 8.45 -19.55
CA ALA A 71 -9.77 8.03 -20.87
C ALA A 71 -11.20 8.49 -21.23
N GLU A 72 -12.05 8.88 -20.27
CA GLU A 72 -13.37 9.46 -20.55
C GLU A 72 -13.29 10.95 -20.91
N PHE A 73 -12.19 11.62 -20.56
CA PHE A 73 -11.98 13.06 -20.80
C PHE A 73 -11.04 13.36 -21.98
N LEU A 74 -10.54 12.33 -22.65
CA LEU A 74 -9.71 12.40 -23.87
C LEU A 74 -10.51 11.91 -25.08
#